data_AF-A0A9D6N0B8-F1
#
_entry.id   AF-A0A9D6N0B8-F1
#
_cell.length_a   1.000
_cell.length_b   1.000
_cell.length_c   1.000
_cell.angle_alpha   90.00
_cell.angle_beta   90.00
_cell.angle_gamma   90.00
#
_symmetry.space_group_name_H-M   'P 1'
#
loop_
_entity.id
_entity.type
_entity.pdbx_description
1 polymer ?
#
loop_
_entity_poly.entity_id
_entity_poly.type
_entity_poly.pdbx_seq_one_letter_code
_entity_poly.pdbx_strand_id
1 'polypeptide(L)'
;MKRTITSRKSGFTLVEIMIVVAIIGMLAAIAIPNFVKARKASQSSSCVNNMRQIQGAKATWALENKKLGTDTPATTDLYGADKYIKAEPKCPSNETVSYVI
;
A
#
# COMPACT_ATOMS: atom_id res chain seq x y z
N MET A 1 13.29 -6.47 63.74
CA MET A 1 13.01 -7.65 62.88
C MET A 1 12.81 -7.18 61.44
N LYS A 2 13.70 -7.53 60.51
CA LYS A 2 13.53 -7.24 59.07
C LYS A 2 13.02 -8.51 58.38
N ARG A 3 11.80 -8.49 57.85
CA ARG A 3 11.27 -9.57 57.00
C ARG A 3 11.76 -9.34 55.57
N THR A 4 12.72 -10.14 55.13
CA THR A 4 13.17 -10.20 53.74
C THR A 4 12.17 -11.02 52.92
N ILE A 5 11.42 -10.35 52.03
CA ILE A 5 10.55 -10.99 51.05
C ILE A 5 11.43 -11.53 49.93
N THR A 6 11.68 -12.84 49.93
CA THR A 6 12.36 -13.52 48.81
C THR A 6 11.38 -13.65 47.64
N SER A 7 11.54 -12.79 46.64
CA SER A 7 10.86 -12.92 45.36
C SER A 7 11.27 -14.25 44.72
N ARG A 8 10.35 -15.22 44.68
CA ARG A 8 10.55 -16.44 43.89
C ARG A 8 10.50 -16.03 42.42
N LYS A 9 11.65 -16.07 41.75
CA LYS A 9 11.68 -15.97 40.28
C LYS A 9 10.93 -17.17 39.71
N SER A 10 9.68 -16.93 39.29
CA SER A 10 8.93 -17.85 38.43
C SER A 10 9.66 -17.93 37.09
N GLY A 11 10.18 -19.11 36.74
CA GLY A 11 10.75 -19.38 35.42
C GLY A 11 9.65 -19.85 34.48
N PHE A 12 9.63 -19.32 33.27
CA PHE A 12 8.79 -19.82 32.18
C PHE A 12 9.10 -21.30 31.95
N THR A 13 8.10 -22.17 31.95
CA THR A 13 8.34 -23.57 31.58
C THR A 13 8.59 -23.66 30.07
N LEU A 14 9.45 -24.58 29.63
CA LEU A 14 9.67 -24.85 28.20
C LEU A 14 8.35 -25.23 27.50
N VAL A 15 7.47 -25.93 28.23
CA VAL A 15 6.15 -26.37 27.75
C VAL A 15 5.24 -25.17 27.44
N GLU A 16 5.23 -24.13 28.28
CA GLU A 16 4.46 -22.91 28.03
C GLU A 16 4.91 -22.21 26.73
N ILE A 17 6.22 -22.11 26.49
CA ILE A 17 6.72 -21.50 25.24
C ILE A 17 6.35 -22.37 24.03
N MET A 18 6.44 -23.70 24.13
CA MET A 18 6.13 -24.61 23.02
C MET A 18 4.68 -24.49 22.54
N ILE A 19 3.72 -24.44 23.46
CA ILE A 19 2.30 -24.33 23.09
C ILE A 19 2.02 -22.95 22.45
N VAL A 20 2.63 -21.88 22.96
CA VAL A 20 2.46 -20.53 22.43
C VAL A 20 2.95 -20.43 20.99
N VAL A 21 4.16 -20.92 20.68
CA VAL A 21 4.67 -20.87 19.30
C VAL A 21 3.89 -21.77 18.36
N ALA A 22 3.33 -22.88 18.84
CA ALA A 22 2.47 -23.76 18.04
C ALA A 22 1.18 -23.03 17.62
N ILE A 23 0.50 -22.35 18.55
CA ILE A 23 -0.72 -21.60 18.25
C ILE A 23 -0.42 -20.39 17.35
N ILE A 24 0.65 -19.63 17.62
CA ILE A 24 1.07 -18.51 16.77
C ILE A 24 1.40 -18.99 15.35
N GLY A 25 2.11 -20.12 15.21
CA GLY A 25 2.43 -20.72 13.92
C GLY A 25 1.18 -21.10 13.13
N MET A 26 0.18 -21.69 13.79
CA MET A 26 -1.10 -22.04 13.15
C MET A 26 -1.87 -20.80 12.68
N LEU A 27 -1.95 -19.75 13.51
CA LEU A 27 -2.59 -18.49 13.13
C LEU A 27 -1.85 -17.79 11.99
N ALA A 28 -0.52 -17.74 12.04
CA ALA A 28 0.32 -17.11 11.02
C ALA A 28 0.19 -17.81 9.66
N ALA A 29 0.10 -19.14 9.64
CA ALA A 29 -0.08 -19.93 8.41
C ALA A 29 -1.35 -19.54 7.63
N ILE A 30 -2.44 -19.17 8.33
CA ILE A 30 -3.68 -18.70 7.71
C ILE A 30 -3.61 -17.20 7.40
N ALA A 31 -3.03 -16.40 8.31
CA ALA A 31 -3.02 -14.95 8.21
C ALA A 31 -2.09 -14.43 7.09
N ILE A 32 -0.88 -14.98 6.95
CA ILE A 32 0.12 -14.53 5.96
C ILE A 32 -0.41 -14.57 4.52
N PRO A 33 -0.94 -15.70 4.00
CA PRO A 33 -1.39 -15.75 2.60
C PRO A 33 -2.57 -14.81 2.35
N ASN A 34 -3.47 -14.65 3.34
CA ASN A 34 -4.59 -13.72 3.23
C ASN A 34 -4.09 -12.26 3.21
N PHE A 35 -3.14 -11.92 4.07
CA PHE A 35 -2.54 -10.59 4.13
C PHE A 35 -1.82 -10.23 2.82
N VAL A 36 -1.08 -11.16 2.22
CA VAL A 36 -0.43 -10.94 0.91
C VAL A 36 -1.46 -10.67 -0.19
N LYS A 37 -2.55 -11.43 -0.24
CA LYS A 37 -3.65 -11.19 -1.20
C LYS A 37 -4.31 -9.83 -0.99
N ALA A 38 -4.63 -9.48 0.26
CA ALA A 38 -5.22 -8.20 0.61
C ALA A 38 -4.28 -7.02 0.24
N ARG A 39 -2.97 -7.18 0.47
CA ARG A 39 -1.97 -6.18 0.09
C ARG A 39 -1.91 -5.99 -1.43
N LYS A 40 -1.91 -7.07 -2.21
CA LYS A 40 -1.95 -7.01 -3.68
C LYS A 40 -3.24 -6.35 -4.20
N ALA A 41 -4.38 -6.68 -3.61
CA ALA A 41 -5.65 -6.06 -3.95
C ALA A 41 -5.65 -4.56 -3.65
N SER A 42 -5.12 -4.15 -2.49
CA SER A 42 -4.96 -2.73 -2.14
C SER A 42 -4.03 -1.99 -3.11
N GLN A 43 -2.91 -2.59 -3.49
CA GLN A 43 -1.99 -2.02 -4.49
C GLN A 43 -2.67 -1.83 -5.85
N SER A 44 -3.44 -2.82 -6.31
CA SER A 44 -4.22 -2.73 -7.57
C SER A 44 -5.28 -1.62 -7.50
N SER A 45 -6.03 -1.54 -6.40
CA SER A 45 -7.02 -0.47 -6.18
C SER A 45 -6.38 0.92 -6.19
N SER A 46 -5.21 1.09 -5.57
CA SER A 46 -4.45 2.35 -5.65
C SER A 46 -4.05 2.69 -7.09
N CYS A 47 -3.60 1.71 -7.87
CA CYS A 47 -3.30 1.90 -9.30
C CYS A 47 -4.52 2.32 -10.11
N VAL A 48 -5.68 1.69 -9.89
CA VAL A 48 -6.92 2.07 -10.58
C VAL A 48 -7.36 3.49 -10.21
N ASN A 49 -7.23 3.86 -8.93
CA ASN A 49 -7.57 5.21 -8.48
C ASN A 49 -6.65 6.28 -9.08
N ASN A 50 -5.35 5.99 -9.19
CA ASN A 50 -4.39 6.87 -9.87
C ASN A 50 -4.72 7.02 -11.36
N MET A 51 -5.09 5.93 -12.05
CA MET A 51 -5.55 5.98 -13.45
C MET A 51 -6.75 6.91 -13.62
N ARG A 52 -7.75 6.79 -12.73
CA ARG A 52 -8.95 7.64 -12.75
C ARG A 52 -8.62 9.11 -12.55
N GLN A 53 -7.67 9.43 -11.66
CA GLN A 53 -7.19 10.80 -11.47
C GLN A 53 -6.53 11.35 -12.74
N ILE A 54 -5.67 10.55 -13.39
CA ILE A 54 -5.05 10.93 -14.67
C ILE A 54 -6.09 11.13 -15.77
N GLN A 55 -7.06 10.23 -15.90
CA GLN A 55 -8.13 10.38 -16.90
C GLN A 55 -8.95 11.65 -16.68
N GLY A 56 -9.26 11.98 -15.42
CA GLY A 56 -9.90 13.25 -15.08
C GLY A 56 -9.07 14.46 -15.49
N ALA A 57 -7.77 14.45 -15.18
CA ALA A 57 -6.84 15.52 -15.56
C ALA A 57 -6.68 15.66 -17.09
N LYS A 58 -6.64 14.54 -17.83
CA LYS A 58 -6.63 14.54 -19.31
C LYS A 58 -7.90 15.18 -19.87
N ALA A 59 -9.06 14.82 -19.32
CA ALA A 59 -10.34 15.36 -19.77
C ALA A 59 -10.41 16.88 -19.53
N THR A 60 -9.97 17.37 -18.38
CA THR A 60 -9.93 18.82 -18.10
C THR A 60 -8.95 19.54 -19.02
N TRP A 61 -7.76 18.98 -19.24
CA TRP A 61 -6.78 19.54 -20.16
C TRP A 61 -7.32 19.62 -21.60
N ALA A 62 -7.99 18.57 -22.08
CA ALA A 62 -8.54 18.53 -23.43
C ALA A 62 -9.64 19.58 -23.64
N LEU A 63 -10.50 19.78 -22.63
CA LEU A 63 -11.53 20.80 -22.64
C LEU A 63 -10.94 22.21 -22.68
N GLU A 64 -9.93 22.49 -21.87
CA GLU A 64 -9.28 23.81 -21.82
C GLU A 64 -8.51 24.14 -23.10
N ASN A 65 -7.86 23.14 -23.70
CA ASN A 65 -7.05 23.34 -24.91
C ASN A 65 -7.84 23.18 -26.22
N LYS A 66 -9.17 23.00 -26.14
CA LYS A 66 -10.05 22.74 -27.29
C LYS A 66 -9.55 21.56 -28.16
N LYS A 67 -8.96 20.56 -27.51
CA LYS A 67 -8.40 19.37 -28.15
C LYS A 67 -9.44 18.27 -28.23
N LEU A 68 -9.36 17.46 -29.29
CA LEU A 68 -10.22 16.30 -29.48
C LEU A 68 -9.61 15.11 -28.74
N GLY A 69 -10.42 14.10 -28.40
CA GLY A 69 -10.01 12.94 -27.57
C GLY A 69 -8.90 12.04 -28.17
N THR A 70 -8.33 12.43 -29.31
CA THR A 70 -7.20 11.77 -29.99
C THR A 70 -5.85 12.41 -29.64
N ASP A 71 -5.84 13.62 -29.08
CA ASP A 71 -4.61 14.31 -28.71
C ASP A 71 -4.13 13.85 -27.33
N THR A 72 -2.95 13.24 -27.28
CA THR A 72 -2.32 12.81 -26.03
C THR A 72 -1.52 13.98 -25.45
N PRO A 73 -1.82 14.45 -24.22
CA PRO A 73 -1.03 15.50 -23.58
C PRO A 73 0.39 14.99 -23.28
N ALA A 74 1.38 15.90 -23.26
CA ALA A 74 2.69 15.56 -22.76
C ALA A 74 2.65 15.37 -21.23
N THR A 75 3.59 14.58 -20.68
CA THR A 75 3.80 14.44 -19.23
C THR A 75 3.91 15.80 -18.52
N THR A 76 4.54 16.78 -19.17
CA THR A 76 4.75 18.14 -18.65
C THR A 76 3.50 19.02 -18.60
N ASP A 77 2.47 18.66 -19.37
CA ASP A 77 1.21 19.41 -19.40
C ASP A 77 0.26 18.96 -18.28
N LEU A 78 0.36 17.70 -17.87
CA LEU A 78 -0.45 17.11 -16.81
C LEU A 78 0.20 17.18 -15.42
N TYR A 79 1.52 16.99 -15.36
CA TYR A 79 2.25 16.85 -14.10
C TYR A 79 3.11 18.08 -13.80
N GLY A 80 3.01 18.61 -12.58
CA GLY A 80 3.81 19.75 -12.12
C GLY A 80 3.19 20.44 -10.90
N ALA A 81 3.96 21.25 -10.18
CA ALA A 81 3.51 21.92 -8.96
C ALA A 81 2.25 22.78 -9.17
N ASP A 82 2.15 23.42 -10.35
CA ASP A 82 1.05 24.31 -10.75
C ASP A 82 0.15 23.70 -11.85
N LYS A 83 0.13 22.36 -11.97
CA LYS A 83 -0.64 21.63 -12.98
C LYS A 83 -1.80 20.83 -12.35
N TYR A 84 -2.55 20.12 -13.17
CA TYR A 84 -3.69 19.30 -12.74
C TYR A 84 -3.30 18.22 -11.72
N ILE A 85 -2.09 17.68 -11.83
CA ILE A 85 -1.55 16.68 -10.89
C ILE A 85 -0.16 17.12 -10.42
N LYS A 86 0.02 17.22 -9.09
CA LYS A 86 1.25 17.75 -8.47
C LYS A 86 2.51 16.92 -8.74
N ALA A 87 2.37 15.61 -8.83
CA ALA A 87 3.47 14.69 -9.09
C ALA A 87 2.94 13.46 -9.83
N GLU A 88 3.73 12.92 -10.76
CA GLU A 88 3.36 11.72 -11.52
C GLU A 88 3.06 10.56 -10.55
N PRO A 89 1.84 10.01 -10.54
CA PRO A 89 1.48 8.95 -9.63
C PRO A 89 2.13 7.64 -10.08
N LYS A 90 2.91 7.02 -9.20
CA LYS A 90 3.56 5.73 -9.45
C LYS A 90 2.71 4.58 -8.92
N CYS A 91 2.63 3.50 -9.68
CA CYS A 91 2.01 2.26 -9.23
C CYS A 91 2.93 1.53 -8.23
N PRO A 92 2.41 1.05 -7.08
CA PRO A 92 3.17 0.26 -6.11
C PRO A 92 3.33 -1.22 -6.48
N SER A 93 2.68 -1.70 -7.55
CA SER A 93 3.03 -2.96 -8.20
C SER A 93 4.32 -2.74 -8.97
N ASN A 94 5.33 -3.60 -8.78
CA ASN A 94 6.74 -3.50 -9.18
C ASN A 94 7.06 -3.35 -10.69
N GLU A 95 6.23 -2.65 -11.45
CA GLU A 95 6.52 -2.23 -12.80
C GLU A 95 6.39 -0.72 -12.82
N THR A 96 7.38 -0.08 -13.44
CA THR A 96 7.33 1.28 -13.95
C THR A 96 6.25 1.35 -15.04
N VAL A 97 5.00 1.05 -14.68
CA VAL A 97 3.83 1.28 -15.52
C VAL A 97 3.62 2.79 -15.46
N SER A 98 4.45 3.51 -16.22
CA SER A 98 4.09 4.85 -16.63
C SER A 98 2.72 4.72 -17.27
N TYR A 99 1.76 5.40 -16.68
CA TYR A 99 0.41 5.46 -17.22
C TYR A 99 0.52 5.98 -18.65
N VAL A 100 0.04 5.21 -19.63
CA VAL A 100 0.04 5.66 -21.02
C VAL A 100 -0.83 6.92 -21.09
N ILE A 101 -0.20 8.02 -21.47
CA ILE A 101 -0.84 9.34 -21.60
C ILE A 101 -1.53 9.43 -22.95
#